data_AF-A0A957RDH2-F1
#
_entry.id   AF-A0A957RDH2-F1
#
_cell.length_a   1.000
_cell.length_b   1.000
_cell.length_c   1.000
_cell.angle_alpha   90.00
_cell.angle_beta   90.00
_cell.angle_gamma   90.00
#
_symmetry.space_group_name_H-M   'P 1'
#
loop_
_entity.id
_entity.type
_entity.pdbx_description
1 polymer ?
#
loop_
_entity_poly.entity_id
_entity_poly.type
_entity_poly.pdbx_seq_one_letter_code
_entity_poly.pdbx_strand_id
1 'polypeptide(L)'
;AEAAPALAALDSYLAQQGRTRGDIGLEPRLHYKEGTPASWRETIDGWHAAGADYFSLNTMGCGFTTPAQHMQALEHFAATVGVGM
;
A
#
# COMPACT_ATOMS: atom_id res chain seq x y z
N ALA A 1 12.25 7.58 2.18
CA ALA A 1 11.88 6.15 2.25
C ALA A 1 12.43 5.42 1.02
N GLU A 2 12.63 4.10 1.10
CA GLU A 2 13.24 3.24 0.06
C GLU A 2 12.72 3.49 -1.37
N ALA A 3 11.42 3.77 -1.52
CA ALA A 3 10.79 4.02 -2.82
C ALA A 3 11.09 5.41 -3.44
N ALA A 4 11.65 6.36 -2.68
CA ALA A 4 11.81 7.74 -3.13
C ALA A 4 12.66 7.90 -4.42
N PRO A 5 13.79 7.19 -4.60
CA PRO A 5 14.55 7.26 -5.85
C PRO A 5 13.75 6.76 -7.06
N ALA A 6 12.96 5.69 -6.89
CA ALA A 6 12.13 5.15 -7.96
C ALA A 6 10.97 6.10 -8.32
N LEU A 7 10.35 6.75 -7.32
CA LEU A 7 9.32 7.76 -7.55
C LEU A 7 9.87 9.00 -8.26
N ALA A 8 11.08 9.45 -7.92
CA ALA A 8 11.73 10.56 -8.62
C ALA A 8 12.04 10.22 -10.09
N ALA A 9 12.46 8.98 -10.37
CA ALA A 9 12.65 8.51 -11.73
C ALA A 9 11.32 8.47 -12.51
N LEU A 10 10.26 7.96 -11.88
CA LEU A 10 8.91 7.96 -12.46
C LEU A 10 8.43 9.37 -12.79
N ASP A 11 8.56 10.32 -11.85
CA ASP A 11 8.19 11.72 -12.06
C ASP A 11 8.95 12.34 -13.25
N SER A 12 10.23 12.00 -13.41
CA SER A 12 11.04 12.45 -14.56
C SER A 12 10.53 11.91 -15.90
N TYR A 13 10.10 10.64 -15.95
CA TYR A 13 9.53 10.05 -17.16
C TYR A 13 8.15 10.61 -17.49
N LEU A 14 7.31 10.84 -16.47
CA LEU A 14 5.98 11.42 -16.64
C LEU A 14 6.07 12.87 -17.14
N ALA A 15 6.97 13.67 -16.58
CA ALA A 15 7.19 15.06 -16.99
C ALA A 15 7.60 15.18 -18.46
N GLN A 16 8.42 14.27 -18.98
CA GLN A 16 8.80 14.24 -20.41
C GLN A 16 7.60 14.04 -21.34
N GLN A 17 6.51 13.48 -20.83
CA GLN A 17 5.27 13.24 -21.57
C GLN A 17 4.15 14.23 -21.20
N GLY A 18 4.46 15.27 -20.40
CA GLY A 18 3.47 16.22 -19.90
C GLY A 18 2.43 15.61 -18.96
N ARG A 19 2.80 14.53 -18.25
CA ARG A 19 1.94 13.81 -17.30
C ARG A 19 2.43 13.96 -15.86
N THR A 20 1.58 13.56 -14.93
CA THR A 20 1.81 13.49 -13.49
C THR A 20 1.43 12.11 -12.95
N ARG A 21 1.79 11.81 -11.69
CA ARG A 21 1.37 10.56 -11.04
C ARG A 21 -0.16 10.45 -10.90
N GLY A 22 -0.88 11.57 -10.81
CA GLY A 22 -2.34 11.57 -10.78
C GLY A 22 -2.99 11.05 -12.07
N ASP A 23 -2.30 11.14 -13.21
CA ASP A 23 -2.83 10.67 -14.51
C ASP A 23 -2.77 9.15 -14.69
N ILE A 24 -1.89 8.47 -13.95
CA ILE A 24 -1.71 7.01 -13.99
C ILE A 24 -2.14 6.33 -12.70
N GLY A 25 -2.22 7.11 -11.61
CA GLY A 25 -2.41 6.69 -10.25
C GLY A 25 -1.28 5.82 -9.68
N LEU A 26 -1.27 5.67 -8.35
CA LEU A 26 -0.21 4.99 -7.61
C LEU A 26 -0.82 4.05 -6.56
N GLU A 27 -0.50 2.76 -6.68
CA GLU A 27 -0.92 1.72 -5.73
C GLU A 27 0.29 1.05 -5.10
N PRO A 28 0.58 1.28 -3.82
CA PRO A 28 1.42 0.38 -3.05
C PRO A 28 0.69 -0.92 -2.68
N ARG A 29 1.44 -2.01 -2.70
CA ARG A 29 1.01 -3.30 -2.15
C ARG A 29 1.57 -3.46 -0.74
N LEU A 30 0.69 -3.47 0.25
CA LEU A 30 1.03 -3.76 1.64
C LEU A 30 1.04 -5.27 1.89
N HIS A 31 1.92 -5.70 2.78
CA HIS A 31 2.06 -7.11 3.17
C HIS A 31 1.61 -7.29 4.63
N TYR A 32 0.61 -8.13 4.85
CA TYR A 32 0.09 -8.41 6.19
C TYR A 32 1.13 -9.12 7.06
N LYS A 33 1.90 -10.04 6.47
CA LYS A 33 2.89 -10.89 7.16
C LYS A 33 3.93 -10.09 7.97
N GLU A 34 4.37 -8.97 7.43
CA GLU A 34 5.52 -8.22 7.92
C GLU A 34 5.11 -7.05 8.83
N GLY A 35 3.82 -6.77 8.91
CA GLY A 35 3.35 -5.55 9.53
C GLY A 35 2.72 -5.74 10.90
N THR A 36 2.83 -4.67 11.66
CA THR A 36 2.12 -4.42 12.91
C THR A 36 1.12 -3.29 12.67
N PRO A 37 0.13 -3.08 13.56
CA PRO A 37 -0.76 -1.92 13.49
C PRO A 37 -0.05 -0.58 13.27
N ALA A 38 1.08 -0.37 13.96
CA ALA A 38 1.85 0.86 13.84
C ALA A 38 2.55 0.96 12.48
N SER A 39 3.22 -0.11 12.04
CA SER A 39 3.95 -0.09 10.77
C SER A 39 3.03 -0.04 9.55
N TRP A 40 1.82 -0.59 9.63
CA TRP A 40 0.80 -0.42 8.60
C TRP A 40 0.41 1.04 8.44
N ARG A 41 0.10 1.73 9.55
CA ARG A 41 -0.26 3.16 9.51
C ARG A 41 0.89 4.00 8.97
N GLU A 42 2.11 3.79 9.47
CA GLU A 42 3.29 4.49 8.97
C GLU A 42 3.50 4.28 7.46
N THR A 43 3.32 3.05 6.99
CA THR A 43 3.44 2.72 5.56
C THR A 43 2.35 3.40 4.73
N ILE A 44 1.09 3.36 5.20
CA ILE A 44 -0.04 4.02 4.53
C ILE A 44 0.22 5.53 4.46
N ASP A 45 0.57 6.16 5.58
CA ASP A 45 0.81 7.60 5.66
C ASP A 45 1.98 8.01 4.75
N GLY A 46 3.05 7.21 4.70
CA GLY A 46 4.19 7.43 3.81
C GLY A 46 3.82 7.38 2.33
N TRP A 47 2.98 6.43 1.93
CA TRP A 47 2.50 6.34 0.55
C TRP A 47 1.46 7.41 0.20
N HIS A 48 0.58 7.75 1.14
CA HIS A 48 -0.36 8.84 0.97
C HIS A 48 0.36 10.19 0.82
N ALA A 49 1.40 10.45 1.61
CA ALA A 49 2.27 11.62 1.44
C ALA A 49 3.03 11.60 0.11
N ALA A 50 3.24 10.41 -0.47
CA ALA A 50 3.79 10.24 -1.80
C ALA A 50 2.71 10.36 -2.91
N GLY A 51 1.44 10.63 -2.62
CA GLY A 51 0.38 10.79 -3.61
C GLY A 51 -0.24 9.48 -4.10
N ALA A 52 -0.22 8.42 -3.28
CA ALA A 52 -1.04 7.24 -3.50
C ALA A 52 -2.43 7.43 -2.88
N ASP A 53 -3.49 7.19 -3.68
CA ASP A 53 -4.88 7.32 -3.24
C ASP A 53 -5.53 5.97 -2.89
N TYR A 54 -4.86 4.87 -3.24
CA TYR A 54 -5.36 3.51 -3.06
C TYR A 54 -4.20 2.58 -2.73
N PHE A 55 -4.49 1.47 -2.06
CA PHE A 55 -3.51 0.43 -1.77
C PHE A 55 -4.16 -0.95 -1.85
N SER A 56 -3.36 -1.98 -2.07
CA SER A 56 -3.79 -3.38 -1.92
C SER A 56 -3.17 -4.02 -0.68
N LEU A 57 -3.86 -5.01 -0.09
CA LEU A 57 -3.33 -5.80 1.01
C LEU A 57 -3.08 -7.25 0.56
N ASN A 58 -1.89 -7.75 0.84
CA ASN A 58 -1.48 -9.11 0.56
C ASN A 58 -1.39 -9.94 1.84
N THR A 59 -2.17 -11.02 1.92
CA THR A 59 -2.14 -12.00 3.02
C THR A 59 -1.42 -13.30 2.63
N MET A 60 -0.82 -13.37 1.43
CA MET A 60 -0.03 -14.52 1.01
C MET A 60 1.25 -14.66 1.84
N GLY A 61 1.68 -15.91 2.07
CA GLY A 61 2.89 -16.20 2.82
C GLY A 61 2.77 -16.09 4.34
N CYS A 62 1.58 -15.80 4.86
CA CYS A 62 1.26 -15.77 6.30
C CYS A 62 1.15 -17.16 6.96
N GLY A 63 1.22 -18.26 6.19
CA GLY A 63 1.06 -19.62 6.70
C GLY A 63 -0.39 -20.04 6.96
N PHE A 64 -1.36 -19.24 6.51
CA PHE A 64 -2.77 -19.60 6.54
C PHE A 64 -3.05 -20.82 5.67
N THR A 65 -3.90 -21.71 6.18
CA THR A 65 -4.27 -22.98 5.54
C THR A 65 -5.70 -22.98 5.02
N THR A 66 -6.47 -21.91 5.29
CA THR A 66 -7.87 -21.79 4.87
C THR A 66 -8.19 -20.38 4.37
N PRO A 67 -9.12 -20.22 3.41
CA PRO A 67 -9.58 -18.90 2.98
C PRO A 67 -10.14 -18.04 4.12
N ALA A 68 -10.79 -18.65 5.12
CA ALA A 68 -11.36 -17.93 6.26
C ALA A 68 -10.29 -17.19 7.09
N GLN A 69 -9.08 -17.75 7.23
CA GLN A 69 -7.98 -17.07 7.91
C GLN A 69 -7.49 -15.82 7.14
N HIS A 70 -7.49 -15.87 5.80
CA HIS A 70 -7.20 -14.69 5.00
C HIS A 70 -8.26 -13.60 5.21
N MET A 71 -9.54 -13.97 5.28
CA MET A 71 -10.64 -13.03 5.57
C MET A 71 -10.49 -12.39 6.95
N GLN A 72 -10.20 -13.17 7.99
CA GLN A 72 -9.97 -12.65 9.34
C GLN A 72 -8.79 -11.66 9.39
N ALA A 73 -7.71 -11.94 8.65
CA ALA A 73 -6.58 -11.01 8.55
C ALA A 73 -6.96 -9.70 7.85
N LEU A 74 -7.76 -9.77 6.78
CA LEU A 74 -8.27 -8.59 6.08
C LEU A 74 -9.19 -7.75 6.99
N GLU A 75 -10.12 -8.39 7.70
CA GLU A 75 -11.00 -7.74 8.68
C GLU A 75 -10.21 -7.08 9.80
N HIS A 76 -9.23 -7.78 10.36
CA HIS A 76 -8.35 -7.24 11.40
C HIS A 76 -7.58 -6.02 10.92
N PHE A 77 -6.97 -6.10 9.73
CA PHE A 77 -6.26 -4.98 9.13
C PHE A 77 -7.21 -3.78 8.93
N ALA A 78 -8.36 -4.01 8.30
CA ALA A 78 -9.36 -2.99 8.00
C ALA A 78 -9.82 -2.24 9.25
N ALA A 79 -10.18 -2.98 10.31
CA ALA A 79 -10.56 -2.40 11.60
C ALA A 79 -9.41 -1.63 12.27
N THR A 80 -8.17 -2.12 12.12
CA THR A 80 -6.98 -1.53 12.75
C THR A 80 -6.60 -0.20 12.11
N VAL A 81 -6.67 -0.09 10.78
CA VAL A 81 -6.28 1.11 10.04
C VAL A 81 -7.46 2.03 9.73
N GLY A 82 -8.70 1.57 9.92
CA GLY A 82 -9.91 2.37 9.76
C GLY A 82 -10.37 2.50 8.31
N VAL A 83 -10.28 1.43 7.51
CA VAL A 83 -10.76 1.41 6.12
C VAL A 83 -11.90 0.41 5.94
N GLY A 84 -12.82 0.67 5.01
CA GLY A 84 -13.90 -0.26 4.66
C GLY A 84 -15.02 -0.41 5.69
N MET A 85 -15.17 0.57 6.59
CA MET A 85 -16.33 0.71 7.50
C MET A 85 -17.48 1.44 6.82
#